data_AF-A0A7X0PCY8-F1
#
_entry.id   AF-A0A7X0PCY8-F1
#
_cell.length_a   1.000
_cell.length_b   1.000
_cell.length_c   1.000
_cell.angle_alpha   90.00
_cell.angle_beta   90.00
_cell.angle_gamma   90.00
#
_symmetry.space_group_name_H-M   'P 1'
#
loop_
_entity.id
_entity.type
_entity.pdbx_description
1 polymer ?
#
loop_
_entity_poly.entity_id
_entity_poly.type
_entity_poly.pdbx_seq_one_letter_code
_entity_poly.pdbx_strand_id
1 'polypeptide(L)' 'MLLNANYNATYHAPHFEPTVDELATLKHLEMENISVTSALKEHMSGRLYEHGLIAKNASGQVTITDTGRHLVRRQNN' A
#
# COMPACT_ATOMS: atom_id res chain seq x y z
N MET A 1 34.87 2.42 37.63
CA MET A 1 34.68 2.37 36.17
C MET A 1 33.29 1.78 35.92
N LEU A 2 32.32 2.58 35.49
CA LEU A 2 30.95 2.12 35.23
C LEU A 2 30.75 1.91 33.72
N LEU A 3 30.24 0.73 33.36
CA LEU A 3 29.91 0.35 32.00
C LEU A 3 28.53 0.94 31.66
N ASN A 4 28.49 2.04 30.90
CA ASN A 4 27.24 2.65 30.47
C ASN A 4 26.84 2.05 29.12
N ALA A 5 26.12 0.92 29.15
CA ALA A 5 25.53 0.33 27.96
C ALA A 5 24.01 0.52 27.97
N ASN A 6 23.53 1.72 27.65
CA ASN A 6 22.15 1.94 27.25
C ASN A 6 22.08 1.99 25.72
N TYR A 7 22.30 0.85 25.07
CA TYR A 7 21.92 0.68 23.68
C TYR A 7 20.43 0.33 23.64
N ASN A 8 19.57 1.36 23.72
CA ASN A 8 18.19 1.24 23.26
C ASN A 8 18.22 1.19 21.74
N ALA A 9 18.43 0.01 21.17
CA ALA A 9 18.13 -0.25 19.78
C ALA A 9 16.60 -0.26 19.61
N THR A 10 16.01 0.93 19.53
CA THR A 10 14.59 1.08 19.18
C THR A 10 14.40 0.48 17.80
N TYR A 11 13.77 -0.70 17.75
CA TYR A 11 13.40 -1.34 16.51
C TYR A 11 12.35 -0.47 15.81
N HIS A 12 12.76 0.22 14.75
CA HIS A 12 11.82 0.81 13.80
C HIS A 12 11.38 -0.29 12.85
N ALA A 13 10.14 -0.77 13.01
CA ALA A 13 9.54 -1.66 12.02
C ALA A 13 9.63 -0.97 10.64
N PRO A 14 9.97 -1.71 9.57
CA PRO A 14 9.99 -1.13 8.24
C PRO A 14 8.63 -0.50 7.94
N HIS A 15 8.60 0.83 7.77
CA HIS A 15 7.41 1.48 7.27
C HIS A 15 7.17 0.98 5.85
N PHE A 16 5.92 0.64 5.55
CA PHE A 16 5.55 0.28 4.19
C PHE A 16 5.74 1.50 3.29
N GLU A 17 6.71 1.40 2.40
CA GLU A 17 6.88 2.33 1.28
C GLU A 17 6.42 1.62 -0.01
N PRO A 18 5.37 2.13 -0.67
CA PRO A 18 4.94 1.61 -1.96
C PRO A 18 5.98 1.95 -3.03
N THR A 19 6.12 1.07 -4.01
CA THR A 19 6.90 1.37 -5.22
C THR A 19 6.20 2.41 -6.10
N VAL A 20 6.91 2.94 -7.10
CA VAL A 20 6.32 3.86 -8.09
C VAL A 20 5.15 3.20 -8.83
N ASP A 21 5.28 1.93 -9.21
CA ASP A 21 4.22 1.18 -9.90
C ASP A 21 3.00 0.93 -9.01
N GLU A 22 3.24 0.64 -7.72
CA GLU A 22 2.18 0.50 -6.73
C GLU A 22 1.43 1.83 -6.51
N LEU A 23 2.14 2.96 -6.48
CA LEU A 23 1.52 4.29 -6.42
C LEU A 23 0.72 4.61 -7.70
N ALA A 24 1.26 4.27 -8.87
CA ALA A 24 0.55 4.46 -10.14
C ALA A 24 -0.75 3.63 -10.19
N THR A 25 -0.68 2.40 -9.69
CA THR A 25 -1.84 1.51 -9.54
C THR A 25 -2.90 2.12 -8.63
N LEU A 26 -2.51 2.66 -7.47
CA LEU A 26 -3.44 3.33 -6.56
C LEU A 26 -4.06 4.58 -7.20
N LYS A 27 -3.27 5.39 -7.92
CA LYS A 27 -3.78 6.56 -8.65
C LYS A 27 -4.81 6.18 -9.71
N HIS A 28 -4.59 5.09 -10.45
CA HIS A 28 -5.55 4.58 -11.41
C HIS A 28 -6.86 4.14 -10.73
N LEU A 29 -6.75 3.43 -9.59
CA LEU A 29 -7.91 2.99 -8.81
C LEU A 29 -8.69 4.12 -8.13
N GLU A 30 -8.12 5.32 -7.99
CA GLU A 30 -8.88 6.51 -7.58
C GLU A 30 -9.88 6.96 -8.65
N MET A 31 -9.61 6.66 -9.92
CA MET A 31 -10.43 7.06 -11.06
C MET A 31 -11.48 5.99 -11.40
N GLU A 32 -11.10 4.72 -11.40
CA GLU A 32 -11.99 3.62 -11.76
C GLU A 32 -11.66 2.30 -11.06
N ASN A 33 -12.69 1.48 -10.83
CA ASN A 33 -12.51 0.12 -10.33
C ASN A 33 -12.22 -0.83 -11.49
N ILE A 34 -11.32 -1.79 -11.28
CA ILE A 34 -10.95 -2.78 -12.30
C ILE A 34 -11.35 -4.19 -11.89
N SER A 35 -11.60 -5.08 -12.85
CA SER A 35 -11.91 -6.47 -12.52
C SER A 35 -10.73 -7.19 -11.86
N VAL A 36 -10.99 -8.16 -10.98
CA VAL A 36 -9.92 -9.00 -10.39
C VAL A 36 -9.15 -9.77 -11.47
N THR A 37 -9.81 -10.18 -12.56
CA THR A 37 -9.15 -10.84 -13.69
C THR A 37 -8.16 -9.90 -14.39
N SER A 38 -8.52 -8.63 -14.57
CA SER A 38 -7.62 -7.61 -15.11
C SER A 38 -6.43 -7.39 -14.18
N ALA A 39 -6.69 -7.25 -12.88
CA ALA A 39 -5.64 -7.08 -11.86
C ALA A 39 -4.59 -8.21 -11.89
N LEU A 40 -5.04 -9.45 -12.09
CA LEU A 40 -4.15 -10.61 -12.22
C LEU A 40 -3.33 -10.58 -13.53
N LYS A 41 -3.95 -10.18 -14.65
CA LYS A 41 -3.27 -10.06 -15.96
C LYS A 41 -2.20 -8.97 -15.94
N GLU A 42 -2.45 -7.87 -15.25
CA GLU A 42 -1.52 -6.75 -15.10
C GLU A 42 -0.49 -6.95 -13.99
N HIS A 43 -0.39 -8.15 -13.41
CA HIS A 43 0.54 -8.47 -12.32
C HIS A 43 0.50 -7.47 -11.15
N MET A 44 -0.69 -7.01 -10.78
CA MET A 44 -0.85 -6.08 -9.66
C MET A 44 -0.23 -6.63 -8.38
N SER A 45 0.49 -5.76 -7.67
CA SER A 45 1.17 -6.14 -6.43
C SER A 45 0.20 -6.61 -5.36
N GLY A 46 0.41 -7.85 -4.87
CA GLY A 46 -0.34 -8.40 -3.74
C GLY A 46 -0.14 -7.60 -2.45
N ARG A 47 0.98 -6.87 -2.32
CA ARG A 47 1.29 -6.04 -1.14
C ARG A 47 0.26 -4.95 -0.92
N LEU A 48 -0.34 -4.42 -2.00
CA LEU A 48 -1.40 -3.43 -1.88
C LEU A 48 -2.62 -3.98 -1.11
N TYR A 49 -2.92 -5.26 -1.29
CA TYR A 49 -3.99 -5.94 -0.55
C TYR A 49 -3.56 -6.27 0.88
N GLU A 50 -2.34 -6.79 1.06
CA GLU A 50 -1.77 -7.13 2.38
C GLU A 50 -1.72 -5.93 3.33
N HIS A 51 -1.44 -4.74 2.80
CA HIS A 51 -1.41 -3.49 3.55
C HIS A 51 -2.76 -2.75 3.60
N GLY A 52 -3.83 -3.35 3.06
CA GLY A 52 -5.19 -2.81 3.12
C GLY A 52 -5.40 -1.54 2.29
N LEU A 53 -4.60 -1.33 1.24
CA LEU A 53 -4.69 -0.17 0.34
C LEU A 53 -5.72 -0.39 -0.77
N ILE A 54 -5.99 -1.67 -1.10
CA ILE A 54 -7.03 -2.09 -2.04
C ILE A 54 -7.88 -3.21 -1.43
N ALA A 55 -9.10 -3.37 -1.93
CA ALA A 55 -10.02 -4.44 -1.53
C ALA A 55 -10.72 -5.05 -2.75
N LYS A 56 -11.29 -6.25 -2.57
CA LYS A 56 -12.21 -6.85 -3.53
C LYS A 56 -13.64 -6.59 -3.08
N ASN A 57 -14.48 -6.06 -3.96
CA ASN A 57 -15.90 -5.84 -3.67
C ASN A 57 -16.76 -7.06 -4.06
N ALA A 58 -18.06 -7.01 -3.74
CA ALA A 58 -19.00 -8.08 -4.04
C ALA A 58 -19.22 -8.34 -5.55
N SER A 59 -18.89 -7.37 -6.42
CA SER A 59 -18.97 -7.52 -7.88
C SER A 59 -17.69 -8.11 -8.49
N GLY A 60 -16.72 -8.53 -7.68
CA GLY A 60 -15.47 -9.11 -8.18
C GLY A 60 -14.53 -8.08 -8.80
N GLN A 61 -14.65 -6.82 -8.38
CA GLN A 61 -13.73 -5.74 -8.77
C GLN A 61 -12.76 -5.42 -7.63
N VAL A 62 -11.59 -4.94 -8.01
CA VAL A 62 -10.60 -4.33 -7.14
C VAL A 62 -10.91 -2.85 -7.02
N THR A 63 -10.93 -2.35 -5.78
CA THR A 63 -11.26 -0.95 -5.45
C THR A 63 -10.23 -0.39 -4.48
N ILE A 64 -9.88 0.90 -4.59
CA ILE A 64 -9.04 1.57 -3.60
C ILE A 64 -9.79 1.76 -2.27
N THR A 65 -9.11 1.51 -1.14
CA THR A 65 -9.64 1.77 0.20
C THR A 65 -9.40 3.22 0.62
N ASP A 66 -9.95 3.62 1.77
CA ASP A 66 -9.67 4.95 2.33
C ASP A 66 -8.21 5.12 2.77
N THR A 67 -7.59 4.04 3.26
CA THR A 67 -6.15 4.01 3.55
C THR A 67 -5.32 4.25 2.29
N GLY A 68 -5.68 3.59 1.18
CA GLY A 68 -5.06 3.80 -0.13
C GLY A 68 -5.21 5.25 -0.61
N ARG A 69 -6.40 5.82 -0.51
CA ARG A 69 -6.67 7.24 -0.86
C ARG A 69 -5.83 8.20 -0.03
N HIS A 70 -5.72 8.00 1.28
CA HIS A 70 -4.88 8.86 2.12
C HIS A 70 -3.40 8.79 1.73
N LEU A 71 -2.92 7.60 1.34
CA LEU A 71 -1.54 7.43 0.89
C LEU A 71 -1.26 8.22 -0.38
N VAL A 72 -2.14 8.13 -1.39
CA VAL A 72 -1.98 8.87 -2.65
C VAL A 72 -2.02 10.38 -2.43
N ARG A 73 -2.96 10.88 -1.61
CA ARG A 73 -3.05 12.30 -1.28
C ARG A 73 -1.79 12.85 -0.63
N ARG A 74 -1.14 12.07 0.26
CA ARG A 74 0.12 12.47 0.89
C ARG A 74 1.27 12.63 -0.11
N GLN A 75 1.26 11.85 -1.20
CA GLN A 75 2.30 11.92 -2.23
C GLN A 75 2.09 13.05 -3.24
N ASN A 76 0.91 13.68 -3.26
CA ASN A 76 0.58 14.78 -4.17
C ASN A 76 0.81 16.18 -3.54
N ASN A 77 1.30 16.23 -2.30
CA ASN A 77 1.46 17.45 -1.50
C ASN A 77 2.93 17.64 -1.13
#